data_AF-A0A9D8TFM1-F1
#
_entry.id   AF-A0A9D8TFM1-F1
#
_cell.length_a   1.000
_cell.length_b   1.000
_cell.length_c   1.000
_cell.angle_alpha   90.00
_cell.angle_beta   90.00
_cell.angle_gamma   90.00
#
_symmetry.space_group_name_H-M   'P 1'
#
loop_
_entity.id
_entity.type
_entity.pdbx_description
1 polymer ?
#
loop_
_entity_poly.entity_id
_entity_poly.type
_entity_poly.pdbx_seq_one_letter_code
_entity_poly.pdbx_strand_id
1 'polypeptide(L)'
;MKKIILVLAAAMVMTCGDAFAQKKNVARAKAKLNAEVPDYKGAREAIEPALSDSVTKNLADTWFTAGKIYYKLFDEEQRKSWMGQSADENLMATALMKCYDCMEIADSLDQAPNAKGKVRPKFRKQIVEIVDVIKPGFINAGGFYFKNQQYENAIAAFEYYLDYPNLPFW
;
A
#
# COMPACT_ATOMS: atom_id res chain seq x y z
N MET A 1 -38.72 -25.34 3.70
CA MET A 1 -37.31 -25.79 3.89
C MET A 1 -36.44 -25.58 2.64
N LYS A 2 -36.77 -26.12 1.45
CA LYS A 2 -35.97 -25.92 0.22
C LYS A 2 -35.71 -24.45 -0.18
N LYS A 3 -36.71 -23.56 -0.04
CA LYS A 3 -36.58 -22.12 -0.34
C LYS A 3 -35.70 -21.36 0.67
N ILE A 4 -35.66 -21.80 1.94
CA ILE A 4 -34.81 -21.20 2.99
C ILE A 4 -33.35 -21.63 2.81
N ILE A 5 -33.12 -22.89 2.42
CA ILE A 5 -31.78 -23.41 2.07
C ILE A 5 -31.22 -22.69 0.84
N LEU A 6 -32.05 -22.38 -0.17
CA LEU A 6 -31.64 -21.63 -1.37
C LEU A 6 -31.26 -20.17 -1.06
N VAL A 7 -31.97 -19.50 -0.14
CA VAL A 7 -31.63 -18.11 0.26
C VAL A 7 -30.36 -18.07 1.12
N LEU A 8 -30.15 -19.04 2.01
CA LEU A 8 -28.90 -19.15 2.78
C LEU A 8 -27.70 -19.56 1.91
N ALA A 9 -27.90 -20.42 0.91
CA ALA A 9 -26.87 -20.76 -0.07
C ALA A 9 -26.54 -19.56 -0.98
N ALA A 10 -27.53 -18.78 -1.42
CA ALA A 10 -27.32 -17.56 -2.21
C ALA A 10 -26.60 -16.45 -1.42
N ALA A 11 -26.87 -16.32 -0.11
CA ALA A 11 -26.16 -15.39 0.77
C ALA A 11 -24.70 -15.79 1.02
N MET A 12 -24.38 -17.09 1.11
CA MET A 12 -22.99 -17.58 1.18
C MET A 12 -22.23 -17.44 -0.15
N VAL A 13 -22.92 -17.54 -1.30
CA VAL A 13 -22.30 -17.34 -2.62
C VAL A 13 -21.91 -15.87 -2.84
N MET A 14 -22.67 -14.91 -2.30
CA MET A 14 -22.33 -13.48 -2.40
C MET A 14 -21.02 -13.14 -1.67
N THR A 15 -20.77 -13.69 -0.47
CA THR A 15 -19.53 -13.40 0.26
C THR A 15 -18.28 -14.06 -0.36
N CYS A 16 -18.44 -15.14 -1.10
CA CYS A 16 -17.31 -15.85 -1.74
C CYS A 16 -16.92 -15.24 -3.11
N GLY A 17 -17.86 -14.61 -3.82
CA GLY A 17 -17.62 -13.99 -5.12
C GLY A 17 -16.69 -12.77 -5.04
N ASP A 18 -16.87 -11.95 -4.01
CA ASP A 18 -16.11 -10.73 -3.80
C ASP A 18 -14.63 -11.04 -3.50
N ALA A 19 -14.36 -12.03 -2.66
CA ALA A 19 -12.99 -12.45 -2.33
C ALA A 19 -12.20 -12.93 -3.56
N PHE A 20 -12.85 -13.60 -4.51
CA PHE A 20 -12.20 -14.04 -5.75
C PHE A 20 -11.94 -12.86 -6.70
N ALA A 21 -12.89 -11.93 -6.81
CA ALA A 21 -12.73 -10.72 -7.61
C ALA A 21 -11.55 -9.86 -7.10
N GLN A 22 -11.42 -9.70 -5.79
CA GLN A 22 -10.37 -8.85 -5.22
C GLN A 22 -8.98 -9.49 -5.32
N LYS A 23 -8.86 -10.82 -5.22
CA LYS A 23 -7.60 -11.51 -5.56
C LYS A 23 -7.19 -11.32 -7.02
N LYS A 24 -8.16 -11.32 -7.95
CA LYS A 24 -7.90 -11.01 -9.37
C LYS A 24 -7.44 -9.57 -9.56
N ASN A 25 -8.01 -8.63 -8.80
CA ASN A 25 -7.57 -7.23 -8.78
C ASN A 25 -6.13 -7.08 -8.28
N VAL A 26 -5.73 -7.78 -7.21
CA VAL A 26 -4.32 -7.82 -6.76
C VAL A 26 -3.41 -8.37 -7.87
N ALA A 27 -3.79 -9.47 -8.53
CA ALA A 27 -3.01 -10.03 -9.63
C ALA A 27 -2.90 -9.07 -10.83
N ARG A 28 -3.98 -8.37 -11.16
CA ARG A 28 -3.99 -7.34 -12.22
C ARG A 28 -3.09 -6.16 -11.87
N ALA A 29 -3.13 -5.70 -10.61
CA ALA A 29 -2.26 -4.64 -10.13
C ALA A 29 -0.78 -5.04 -10.25
N LYS A 30 -0.42 -6.26 -9.86
CA LYS A 30 0.93 -6.81 -10.05
C LYS A 30 1.34 -6.90 -11.51
N ALA A 31 0.44 -7.32 -12.39
CA ALA A 31 0.74 -7.40 -13.82
C ALA A 31 1.05 -6.02 -14.40
N LYS A 32 0.27 -4.99 -14.03
CA LYS A 32 0.50 -3.61 -14.45
C LYS A 32 1.77 -3.00 -13.85
N LEU A 33 2.08 -3.31 -12.59
CA LEU A 33 3.29 -2.86 -11.89
C LEU A 33 4.57 -3.42 -12.53
N ASN A 34 4.55 -4.68 -12.96
CA ASN A 34 5.74 -5.40 -13.45
C ASN A 34 5.76 -5.58 -14.98
N ALA A 35 4.92 -4.85 -15.72
CA ALA A 35 4.95 -4.88 -17.18
C ALA A 35 6.26 -4.26 -17.71
N GLU A 36 6.63 -4.57 -18.96
CA GLU A 36 7.79 -3.98 -19.64
C GLU A 36 7.71 -2.44 -19.67
N VAL A 37 6.50 -1.94 -19.93
CA VAL A 37 6.13 -0.53 -19.71
C VAL A 37 5.09 -0.51 -18.58
N PRO A 38 5.50 -0.17 -17.34
CA PRO A 38 4.58 -0.17 -16.21
C PRO A 38 3.45 0.85 -16.33
N ASP A 39 2.27 0.48 -15.86
CA ASP A 39 1.11 1.37 -15.73
C ASP A 39 0.77 1.52 -14.23
N TYR A 40 1.48 2.41 -13.54
CA TYR A 40 1.33 2.57 -12.09
C TYR A 40 -0.02 3.17 -11.71
N LYS A 41 -0.60 4.06 -12.53
CA LYS A 41 -1.94 4.60 -12.31
C LYS A 41 -2.99 3.49 -12.38
N GLY A 42 -2.97 2.68 -13.44
CA GLY A 42 -3.88 1.54 -13.57
C GLY A 42 -3.61 0.44 -12.54
N ALA A 43 -2.37 0.29 -12.06
CA ALA A 43 -2.04 -0.60 -10.96
C ALA A 43 -2.68 -0.12 -9.65
N ARG A 44 -2.64 1.19 -9.38
CA ARG A 44 -3.31 1.82 -8.24
C ARG A 44 -4.82 1.61 -8.30
N GLU A 45 -5.44 1.92 -9.45
CA GLU A 45 -6.89 1.72 -9.65
C GLU A 45 -7.30 0.25 -9.45
N ALA A 46 -6.43 -0.70 -9.81
CA ALA A 46 -6.68 -2.11 -9.60
C ALA A 46 -6.50 -2.54 -8.13
N ILE A 47 -5.52 -2.00 -7.39
CA ILE A 47 -5.23 -2.46 -6.01
C ILE A 47 -6.16 -1.85 -4.97
N GLU A 48 -6.65 -0.62 -5.17
CA GLU A 48 -7.42 0.13 -4.16
C GLU A 48 -8.65 -0.64 -3.62
N PRO A 49 -9.50 -1.27 -4.45
CA PRO A 49 -10.64 -2.02 -3.95
C PRO A 49 -10.25 -3.23 -3.08
N ALA A 50 -9.05 -3.77 -3.26
CA ALA A 50 -8.56 -4.92 -2.49
C ALA A 50 -8.09 -4.54 -1.08
N LEU A 51 -7.86 -3.26 -0.79
CA LEU A 51 -7.40 -2.78 0.51
C LEU A 51 -8.51 -2.75 1.58
N SER A 52 -9.77 -2.69 1.17
CA SER A 52 -10.94 -2.69 2.07
C SER A 52 -11.72 -4.00 2.08
N ASP A 53 -11.42 -4.91 1.15
CA ASP A 53 -12.08 -6.21 1.03
C ASP A 53 -11.88 -7.09 2.28
N SER A 54 -12.94 -7.81 2.65
CA SER A 54 -12.96 -8.67 3.84
C SER A 54 -11.88 -9.75 3.86
N VAL A 55 -11.38 -10.18 2.70
CA VAL A 55 -10.35 -11.21 2.59
C VAL A 55 -8.99 -10.60 2.29
N THR A 56 -8.85 -9.82 1.21
CA THR A 56 -7.54 -9.37 0.75
C THR A 56 -6.90 -8.33 1.66
N LYS A 57 -7.66 -7.60 2.48
CA LYS A 57 -7.10 -6.71 3.52
C LYS A 57 -6.34 -7.46 4.62
N ASN A 58 -6.54 -8.77 4.76
CA ASN A 58 -5.85 -9.60 5.74
C ASN A 58 -4.63 -10.33 5.13
N LEU A 59 -4.24 -9.98 3.90
CA LEU A 59 -3.10 -10.59 3.22
C LEU A 59 -1.96 -9.58 3.10
N ALA A 60 -0.81 -9.89 3.70
CA ALA A 60 0.40 -9.07 3.62
C ALA A 60 0.79 -8.73 2.17
N ASP A 61 0.59 -9.69 1.24
CA ASP A 61 0.90 -9.54 -0.18
C ASP A 61 0.08 -8.43 -0.87
N THR A 62 -1.17 -8.20 -0.44
CA THR A 62 -2.02 -7.13 -0.95
C THR A 62 -1.42 -5.77 -0.61
N TRP A 63 -1.11 -5.57 0.67
CA TRP A 63 -0.56 -4.32 1.18
C TRP A 63 0.86 -4.07 0.67
N PHE A 64 1.69 -5.11 0.61
CA PHE A 64 3.03 -5.00 0.04
C PHE A 64 2.98 -4.61 -1.46
N THR A 65 2.02 -5.15 -2.21
CA THR A 65 1.80 -4.75 -3.61
C THR A 65 1.37 -3.29 -3.71
N ALA A 66 0.43 -2.83 -2.88
CA ALA A 66 0.01 -1.44 -2.83
C ALA A 66 1.17 -0.50 -2.47
N GLY A 67 1.95 -0.85 -1.44
CA GLY A 67 3.12 -0.10 -1.02
C GLY A 67 4.13 0.08 -2.16
N LYS A 68 4.40 -0.97 -2.95
CA LYS A 68 5.26 -0.86 -4.14
C LYS A 68 4.67 0.02 -5.24
N ILE A 69 3.36 0.01 -5.44
CA ILE A 69 2.70 0.88 -6.43
C ILE A 69 2.85 2.34 -6.01
N TYR A 70 2.55 2.66 -4.74
CA TYR A 70 2.71 4.01 -4.22
C TYR A 70 4.18 4.45 -4.18
N TYR A 71 5.12 3.56 -3.88
CA TYR A 71 6.55 3.82 -4.03
C TYR A 71 6.90 4.25 -5.46
N LYS A 72 6.39 3.56 -6.47
CA LYS A 72 6.64 3.90 -7.88
C LYS A 72 6.02 5.22 -8.30
N LEU A 73 4.80 5.51 -7.85
CA LEU A 73 4.17 6.82 -8.09
C LEU A 73 4.97 7.96 -7.44
N PHE A 74 5.43 7.77 -6.20
CA PHE A 74 6.33 8.72 -5.54
C PHE A 74 7.65 8.90 -6.31
N ASP A 75 8.31 7.81 -6.68
CA ASP A 75 9.60 7.82 -7.40
C ASP A 75 9.49 8.50 -8.78
N GLU A 76 8.38 8.35 -9.50
CA GLU A 76 8.14 9.05 -10.76
C GLU A 76 8.07 10.57 -10.58
N GLU A 77 7.26 11.05 -9.63
CA GLU A 77 7.11 12.48 -9.38
C GLU A 77 8.39 13.09 -8.77
N GLN A 78 9.06 12.37 -7.87
CA GLN A 78 10.33 12.80 -7.28
C GLN A 78 11.41 12.95 -8.34
N ARG A 79 11.46 12.03 -9.31
CA ARG A 79 12.38 12.10 -10.44
C ARG A 79 12.07 13.29 -11.35
N LYS A 80 10.80 13.57 -11.65
CA LYS A 80 10.42 14.78 -12.42
C LYS A 80 10.92 16.04 -11.73
N SER A 81 10.72 16.15 -10.41
CA SER A 81 11.20 17.27 -9.60
C SER A 81 12.73 17.44 -9.70
N TRP A 82 13.49 16.36 -9.56
CA TRP A 82 14.96 16.40 -9.71
C TRP A 82 15.44 16.80 -11.11
N MET A 83 14.67 16.46 -12.15
CA MET A 83 14.97 16.88 -13.53
C MET A 83 14.49 18.29 -13.85
N GLY A 84 13.90 19.03 -12.90
CA GLY A 84 13.30 20.34 -13.13
C GLY A 84 12.04 20.29 -14.02
N GLN A 85 11.42 19.12 -14.16
CA GLN A 85 10.15 18.95 -14.85
C GLN A 85 8.99 19.26 -13.91
N SER A 86 7.81 19.50 -14.49
CA SER A 86 6.58 19.71 -13.71
C SER A 86 6.16 18.40 -13.02
N ALA A 87 6.50 18.28 -11.73
CA ALA A 87 6.03 17.21 -10.86
C ALA A 87 4.66 17.55 -10.27
N ASP A 88 3.82 16.53 -10.07
CA ASP A 88 2.62 16.63 -9.26
C ASP A 88 3.01 16.49 -7.78
N GLU A 89 3.26 17.62 -7.11
CA GLU A 89 3.66 17.65 -5.69
C GLU A 89 2.63 16.99 -4.77
N ASN A 90 1.34 17.11 -5.10
CA ASN A 90 0.27 16.50 -4.30
C ASN A 90 0.28 14.97 -4.45
N LEU A 91 0.42 14.46 -5.68
CA LEU A 91 0.58 13.02 -5.90
C LEU A 91 1.86 12.50 -5.23
N MET A 92 2.97 13.23 -5.33
CA MET A 92 4.23 12.86 -4.70
C MET A 92 4.08 12.73 -3.18
N ALA A 93 3.53 13.75 -2.51
CA ALA A 93 3.34 13.75 -1.06
C ALA A 93 2.33 12.68 -0.61
N THR A 94 1.21 12.52 -1.31
CA THR A 94 0.18 11.53 -0.94
C THR A 94 0.64 10.10 -1.21
N ALA A 95 1.36 9.85 -2.30
CA ALA A 95 1.92 8.53 -2.60
C ALA A 95 3.01 8.14 -1.60
N LEU A 96 3.83 9.09 -1.16
CA LEU A 96 4.82 8.84 -0.11
C LEU A 96 4.17 8.34 1.19
N MET A 97 3.17 9.08 1.69
CA MET A 97 2.46 8.71 2.91
C MET A 97 1.78 7.34 2.76
N LYS A 98 1.07 7.12 1.64
CA LYS A 98 0.40 5.83 1.36
C LYS A 98 1.36 4.67 1.21
N CYS A 99 2.56 4.89 0.67
CA CYS A 99 3.59 3.87 0.59
C CYS A 99 3.92 3.35 1.99
N TYR A 100 4.22 4.27 2.91
CA TYR A 100 4.57 3.95 4.28
C TYR A 100 3.45 3.22 5.02
N ASP A 101 2.22 3.75 5.01
CA ASP A 101 1.06 3.11 5.65
C ASP A 101 0.89 1.66 5.17
N CYS A 102 1.02 1.44 3.85
CA CYS A 102 0.89 0.11 3.27
C CYS A 102 2.04 -0.82 3.69
N MET A 103 3.26 -0.30 3.82
CA MET A 103 4.41 -1.09 4.25
C MET A 103 4.30 -1.51 5.72
N GLU A 104 3.83 -0.62 6.58
CA GLU A 104 3.59 -0.91 7.99
C GLU A 104 2.55 -2.02 8.16
N ILE A 105 1.42 -1.91 7.47
CA ILE A 105 0.36 -2.94 7.50
C ILE A 105 0.87 -4.25 6.91
N ALA A 106 1.59 -4.20 5.78
CA ALA A 106 2.13 -5.39 5.13
C ALA A 106 3.05 -6.18 6.07
N ASP A 107 3.95 -5.50 6.76
CA ASP A 107 4.89 -6.13 7.67
C ASP A 107 4.22 -6.67 8.93
N SER A 108 3.27 -5.93 9.51
CA SER A 108 2.48 -6.40 10.66
C SER A 108 1.78 -7.73 10.34
N LEU A 109 1.17 -7.84 9.15
CA LEU A 109 0.55 -9.07 8.68
C LEU A 109 1.57 -10.18 8.35
N ASP A 110 2.74 -9.83 7.82
CA ASP A 110 3.79 -10.78 7.42
C ASP A 110 4.55 -11.36 8.62
N GLN A 111 4.54 -10.65 9.76
CA GLN A 111 5.08 -11.11 11.03
C GLN A 111 4.13 -12.03 11.81
N ALA A 112 2.86 -12.15 11.41
CA ALA A 112 1.91 -13.02 12.09
C ALA A 112 2.37 -14.49 12.04
N PRO A 113 2.23 -15.28 13.13
CA PRO A 113 2.53 -16.70 13.12
C PRO A 113 1.66 -17.45 12.11
N ASN A 114 2.26 -18.38 11.35
CA ASN A 114 1.49 -19.26 10.48
C ASN A 114 0.68 -20.30 11.29
N ALA A 115 -0.08 -21.16 10.61
CA ALA A 115 -0.88 -22.23 11.23
C ALA A 115 -0.07 -23.21 12.12
N LYS A 116 1.26 -23.22 12.02
CA LYS A 116 2.18 -24.02 12.87
C LYS A 116 2.86 -23.19 13.97
N GLY A 117 2.40 -21.96 14.21
CA GLY A 117 2.98 -21.03 15.17
C GLY A 117 4.34 -20.45 14.78
N LYS A 118 4.81 -20.68 13.55
CA LYS A 118 6.13 -20.18 13.12
C LYS A 118 6.00 -18.82 12.43
N VAL A 119 6.83 -17.87 12.84
CA VAL A 119 7.00 -16.57 12.18
C VAL A 119 8.05 -16.71 11.07
N ARG A 120 7.68 -16.36 9.84
CA ARG A 120 8.55 -16.44 8.64
C ARG A 120 8.20 -15.30 7.67
N PRO A 121 8.64 -14.06 7.97
CA PRO A 121 8.34 -12.92 7.13
C PRO A 121 8.96 -13.09 5.74
N LYS A 122 8.19 -12.76 4.71
CA LYS A 122 8.57 -12.81 3.29
C LYS A 122 9.00 -11.46 2.75
N PHE A 123 8.42 -10.36 3.25
CA PHE A 123 8.53 -9.03 2.67
C PHE A 123 9.38 -8.08 3.50
N ARG A 124 9.58 -8.36 4.79
CA ARG A 124 10.28 -7.47 5.74
C ARG A 124 11.57 -6.86 5.20
N LYS A 125 12.46 -7.65 4.60
CA LYS A 125 13.72 -7.14 4.02
C LYS A 125 13.47 -6.07 2.95
N GLN A 126 12.55 -6.33 2.01
CA GLN A 126 12.22 -5.38 0.94
C GLN A 126 11.47 -4.16 1.47
N ILE A 127 10.65 -4.33 2.52
CA ILE A 127 9.97 -3.23 3.20
C ILE A 127 10.99 -2.27 3.79
N VAL A 128 11.98 -2.77 4.53
CA VAL A 128 13.07 -1.97 5.10
C VAL A 128 13.81 -1.20 4.01
N GLU A 129 14.20 -1.88 2.93
CA GLU A 129 14.90 -1.25 1.79
C GLU A 129 14.07 -0.13 1.15
N ILE A 130 12.75 -0.28 1.01
CA ILE A 130 11.89 0.76 0.44
C ILE A 130 11.72 1.93 1.43
N VAL A 131 11.47 1.65 2.70
CA VAL A 131 11.31 2.70 3.74
C VAL A 131 12.58 3.54 3.85
N ASP A 132 13.76 2.92 3.71
CA ASP A 132 15.05 3.61 3.69
C ASP A 132 15.24 4.60 2.56
N VAL A 133 14.73 4.23 1.38
CA VAL A 133 14.82 5.08 0.20
C VAL A 133 13.88 6.27 0.32
N ILE A 134 12.66 6.06 0.83
CA ILE A 134 11.64 7.11 0.86
C ILE A 134 11.75 8.05 2.07
N LYS A 135 12.42 7.64 3.15
CA LYS A 135 12.50 8.41 4.41
C LYS A 135 12.86 9.90 4.25
N PRO A 136 13.79 10.33 3.38
CA PRO A 136 14.14 11.75 3.30
C PRO A 136 12.99 12.58 2.71
N GLY A 137 12.08 11.95 1.96
CA GLY A 137 10.92 12.59 1.36
C GLY A 137 9.91 13.11 2.38
N PHE A 138 9.87 12.57 3.60
CA PHE A 138 8.88 12.96 4.61
C PHE A 138 9.03 14.40 5.08
N ILE A 139 10.27 14.92 5.14
CA ILE A 139 10.52 16.34 5.44
C ILE A 139 9.88 17.23 4.37
N ASN A 140 10.07 16.89 3.10
CA ASN A 140 9.51 17.65 1.97
C ASN A 140 7.98 17.55 1.95
N ALA A 141 7.42 16.37 2.21
CA ALA A 141 5.97 16.18 2.30
C ALA A 141 5.37 16.99 3.47
N GLY A 142 6.03 17.00 4.64
CA GLY A 142 5.61 17.80 5.78
C GLY A 142 5.61 19.31 5.46
N GLY A 143 6.67 19.80 4.82
CA GLY A 143 6.73 21.19 4.33
C GLY A 143 5.65 21.52 3.31
N PHE A 144 5.38 20.62 2.36
CA PHE A 144 4.30 20.74 1.38
C PHE A 144 2.94 20.85 2.07
N TYR A 145 2.62 19.92 2.97
CA TYR A 145 1.34 19.93 3.68
C TYR A 145 1.18 21.16 4.56
N PHE A 146 2.24 21.58 5.25
CA PHE A 146 2.23 22.79 6.07
C PHE A 146 1.93 24.05 5.26
N LYS A 147 2.62 24.23 4.12
CA LYS A 147 2.38 25.36 3.20
C LYS A 147 0.94 25.39 2.70
N ASN A 148 0.35 24.22 2.48
CA ASN A 148 -1.04 24.07 2.05
C ASN A 148 -2.06 24.03 3.20
N GLN A 149 -1.64 24.38 4.43
CA GLN A 149 -2.48 24.41 5.64
C GLN A 149 -3.12 23.04 5.99
N GLN A 150 -2.57 21.95 5.49
CA GLN A 150 -2.96 20.58 5.82
C GLN A 150 -2.17 20.10 7.03
N TYR A 151 -2.40 20.73 8.19
CA TYR A 151 -1.55 20.56 9.37
C TYR A 151 -1.51 19.13 9.91
N GLU A 152 -2.62 18.39 9.86
CA GLU A 152 -2.66 16.99 10.29
C GLU A 152 -1.72 16.12 9.44
N ASN A 153 -1.78 16.27 8.11
CA ASN A 153 -0.89 15.56 7.20
C ASN A 153 0.57 15.99 7.36
N ALA A 154 0.81 17.27 7.67
CA ALA A 154 2.16 17.78 7.94
C ALA A 154 2.77 17.15 9.19
N ILE A 155 1.99 17.09 10.28
CA ILE A 155 2.39 16.45 11.53
C ILE A 155 2.68 14.97 11.28
N ALA A 156 1.76 14.24 10.64
CA ALA A 156 1.97 12.82 10.34
C ALA A 156 3.24 12.57 9.51
N ALA A 157 3.53 13.42 8.51
CA ALA A 157 4.76 13.29 7.71
C ALA A 157 6.02 13.50 8.57
N PHE A 158 6.03 14.52 9.44
CA PHE A 158 7.16 14.74 10.34
C PHE A 158 7.31 13.63 11.38
N GLU A 159 6.21 13.11 11.92
CA GLU A 159 6.22 11.96 12.83
C GLU A 159 6.80 10.72 12.16
N TYR A 160 6.43 10.40 10.91
CA TYR A 160 7.03 9.27 10.17
C TYR A 160 8.54 9.42 9.99
N TYR A 161 9.04 10.64 9.81
CA TYR A 161 10.49 10.89 9.77
C TYR A 161 11.15 10.66 11.14
N LEU A 162 10.51 11.13 12.22
CA LEU A 162 11.04 11.06 13.59
C LEU A 162 10.95 9.65 14.19
N ASP A 163 9.94 8.88 13.82
CA ASP A 163 9.72 7.52 14.30
C ASP A 163 10.60 6.51 13.59
N TYR A 164 11.20 6.87 12.45
CA TYR A 164 12.07 6.00 11.67
C TYR A 164 13.12 5.25 12.51
N PRO A 165 13.87 5.86 13.45
CA PRO A 165 14.82 5.13 14.31
C PRO A 165 14.16 4.13 15.28
N ASN A 166 12.89 4.33 15.59
CA ASN A 166 12.12 3.50 16.52
C ASN A 166 11.32 2.39 15.83
N LEU A 167 11.39 2.31 14.50
CA LEU A 167 10.58 1.33 13.78
C LEU A 167 11.03 -0.11 14.11
N PRO A 168 10.09 -1.06 14.26
CA PRO A 168 10.36 -2.43 14.71
C PRO A 168 11.07 -3.31 13.67
N PHE A 169 11.74 -2.71 12.68
CA PHE A 169 12.42 -3.38 11.57
C PHE A 169 13.95 -3.22 11.61
N TRP A 170 14.47 -2.41 12.54
CA TRP A 170 15.90 -2.24 12.80
C TRP A 170 16.45 -3.29 13.77
#